data_AF-A0AAW8LBN4-F1
#
_entry.id   AF-A0AAW8LBN4-F1
#
_cell.length_a   1.000
_cell.length_b   1.000
_cell.length_c   1.000
_cell.angle_alpha   90.00
_cell.angle_beta   90.00
_cell.angle_gamma   90.00
#
_symmetry.space_group_name_H-M   'P 1'
#
loop_
_entity.id
_entity.type
_entity.pdbx_description
1 polymer ?
#
loop_
_entity_poly.entity_id
_entity_poly.type
_entity_poly.pdbx_seq_one_letter_code
_entity_poly.pdbx_strand_id
1 'polypeptide(L)' 'MDNYDEELIEEVENYLEYDKKLYLPEWNELKKNNPLLAEKIFKVYGLRDYEFEQIVEHRGINSIDIKHKIINYKP' A
#
# COMPACT_ATOMS: atom_id res chain seq x y z
N MET A 1 -17.03 2.83 -8.45
CA MET A 1 -15.69 3.13 -7.93
C MET A 1 -15.22 4.37 -8.68
N ASP A 2 -14.60 5.33 -8.00
CA ASP A 2 -13.99 6.45 -8.71
C ASP A 2 -12.83 5.90 -9.55
N ASN A 3 -12.61 6.44 -10.76
CA ASN A 3 -11.49 6.02 -11.64
C ASN A 3 -10.13 6.00 -10.92
N TYR A 4 -9.97 6.86 -9.92
CA TYR A 4 -8.76 6.98 -9.10
C TYR A 4 -8.46 5.71 -8.27
N ASP A 5 -9.49 5.04 -7.75
CA ASP A 5 -9.32 3.83 -6.94
C ASP A 5 -8.91 2.64 -7.80
N GLU A 6 -9.45 2.57 -9.03
CA GLU A 6 -9.13 1.50 -9.99
C GLU A 6 -7.66 1.60 -10.46
N GLU A 7 -7.18 2.79 -10.84
CA GLU A 7 -5.78 3.00 -11.23
C GLU A 7 -4.81 2.65 -10.09
N LEU A 8 -5.14 3.02 -8.84
CA LEU A 8 -4.30 2.72 -7.69
C LEU A 8 -4.24 1.22 -7.38
N ILE A 9 -5.37 0.53 -7.51
CA ILE A 9 -5.44 -0.93 -7.36
C ILE A 9 -4.57 -1.62 -8.42
N GLU A 10 -4.66 -1.17 -9.67
CA GLU A 10 -3.90 -1.73 -10.78
C GLU A 10 -2.38 -1.49 -10.62
N GLU A 11 -1.96 -0.32 -10.14
CA GLU A 11 -0.57 -0.04 -9.78
C GLU A 11 -0.07 -0.95 -8.64
N VAL A 12 -0.88 -1.15 -7.60
CA VAL A 12 -0.56 -2.05 -6.49
C VAL A 12 -0.40 -3.48 -6.97
N GLU A 13 -1.26 -3.96 -7.87
CA GLU A 13 -1.19 -5.31 -8.42
C GLU A 13 0.00 -5.51 -9.37
N ASN A 14 0.38 -4.48 -10.13
CA ASN A 14 1.58 -4.52 -10.96
C ASN A 14 2.87 -4.55 -10.13
N TYR A 15 2.89 -3.83 -9.00
CA TYR A 15 4.07 -3.75 -8.15
C TYR A 15 4.20 -4.92 -7.16
N LEU A 16 3.08 -5.34 -6.57
CA LEU A 16 3.01 -6.49 -5.66
C LEU A 16 2.37 -7.66 -6.39
N GLU A 17 3.19 -8.61 -6.83
CA GLU A 17 2.69 -9.91 -7.31
C GLU A 17 1.59 -10.43 -6.38
N TYR A 18 0.50 -10.93 -6.97
CA TYR A 18 -0.67 -11.37 -6.25
C TYR A 18 -0.29 -12.32 -5.10
N ASP A 19 -0.69 -11.98 -3.87
CA ASP A 19 -0.39 -12.70 -2.60
C ASP A 19 1.01 -12.51 -1.98
N LYS A 20 1.88 -11.65 -2.55
CA LYS A 20 3.10 -11.21 -1.83
C LYS A 20 2.76 -10.23 -0.71
N LYS A 21 3.45 -10.42 0.41
CA LYS A 21 3.48 -9.45 1.51
C LYS A 21 4.59 -8.44 1.27
N LEU A 22 4.25 -7.17 1.40
CA LEU A 22 5.17 -6.05 1.48
C LEU A 22 5.71 -5.98 2.91
N TYR A 23 7.00 -6.30 3.07
CA TYR A 23 7.75 -6.09 4.32
C TYR A 23 8.62 -4.84 4.20
N LEU A 24 9.38 -4.53 5.25
CA LEU A 24 10.16 -3.31 5.36
C LEU A 24 11.15 -3.08 4.19
N PRO A 25 11.87 -4.11 3.69
CA PRO A 25 12.75 -3.94 2.53
C PRO A 25 11.99 -3.53 1.26
N GLU A 26 10.88 -4.22 0.94
CA GLU A 26 10.05 -3.95 -0.23
C GLU A 26 9.36 -2.60 -0.12
N TRP A 27 8.93 -2.21 1.08
CA TRP A 27 8.38 -0.88 1.34
C TRP A 27 9.40 0.22 1.11
N ASN A 28 10.64 0.04 1.57
CA ASN A 28 11.70 1.02 1.36
C ASN A 28 12.09 1.11 -0.13
N GLU A 29 12.11 -0.01 -0.84
CA GLU A 29 12.29 -0.03 -2.28
C GLU A 29 11.16 0.69 -3.01
N LEU A 30 9.90 0.46 -2.60
CA LEU A 30 8.72 1.13 -3.15
C LEU A 30 8.77 2.64 -2.92
N LYS A 31 9.10 3.08 -1.70
CA LYS A 31 9.30 4.51 -1.39
C LYS A 31 10.36 5.16 -2.29
N LYS A 32 11.41 4.42 -2.65
CA LYS A 32 12.51 4.92 -3.48
C LYS A 32 12.16 4.94 -4.97
N ASN A 33 11.55 3.87 -5.48
CA ASN A 33 11.30 3.69 -6.90
C ASN A 33 9.98 4.34 -7.35
N ASN A 34 8.94 4.30 -6.51
CA ASN A 34 7.61 4.85 -6.77
C ASN A 34 7.05 5.60 -5.53
N PRO A 35 7.61 6.77 -5.18
CA PRO A 35 7.23 7.51 -3.97
C PRO A 35 5.75 7.92 -3.95
N LEU A 36 5.16 8.22 -5.11
CA LEU A 36 3.74 8.59 -5.21
C LEU A 36 2.82 7.41 -4.84
N LEU A 37 3.14 6.21 -5.33
CA LEU A 37 2.39 4.99 -5.00
C LEU A 37 2.53 4.68 -3.50
N ALA A 38 3.74 4.79 -2.94
CA ALA A 38 3.97 4.62 -1.51
C ALA A 38 3.13 5.61 -0.69
N GLU A 39 3.11 6.90 -1.05
CA GLU A 39 2.33 7.92 -0.35
C GLU A 39 0.82 7.61 -0.38
N LYS A 40 0.30 7.17 -1.54
CA LYS A 40 -1.12 6.80 -1.68
C LYS A 40 -1.46 5.58 -0.82
N ILE A 41 -0.65 4.53 -0.86
CA ILE A 41 -0.82 3.34 0.00
C ILE A 41 -0.77 3.74 1.47
N PHE A 42 0.18 4.58 1.88
CA PHE A 42 0.27 5.04 3.25
C PHE A 42 -0.98 5.82 3.68
N LYS A 43 -1.46 6.75 2.83
CA LYS A 43 -2.66 7.56 3.09
C LYS A 43 -3.90 6.73 3.37
N VAL A 44 -4.14 5.66 2.61
CA VAL A 44 -5.35 4.83 2.80
C VAL A 44 -5.37 4.05 4.12
N TYR A 45 -4.23 3.94 4.81
CA TYR A 45 -4.18 3.35 6.15
C TYR A 45 -4.58 4.35 7.24
N GLY A 46 -4.45 5.66 7.00
CA GLY A 46 -4.82 6.68 7.98
C GLY A 46 -4.05 6.59 9.30
N LEU A 47 -2.83 6.05 9.27
CA LEU A 47 -1.97 5.83 10.43
C LEU A 47 -0.85 6.88 10.48
N ARG A 48 -0.17 6.99 11.62
CA ARG A 48 1.10 7.71 11.70
C ARG A 48 2.22 6.88 11.10
N ASP A 49 3.28 7.55 10.61
CA ASP A 49 4.43 6.91 9.96
C ASP A 49 4.98 5.73 10.78
N TYR A 50 5.22 5.93 12.07
CA TYR A 50 5.78 4.88 12.93
C TYR A 50 4.81 3.70 13.15
N GLU A 51 3.50 3.93 13.16
CA GLU A 51 2.49 2.88 13.33
C GLU A 51 2.39 2.02 12.07
N PHE A 52 2.45 2.66 10.91
CA PHE A 52 2.49 1.98 9.62
C PHE A 52 3.77 1.17 9.45
N GLU A 53 4.94 1.75 9.74
CA GLU A 53 6.22 1.05 9.63
C GLU A 53 6.30 -0.16 10.56
N GLN A 54 5.76 -0.09 11.79
CA GLN A 54 5.67 -1.27 12.67
C GLN A 54 4.79 -2.40 12.09
N ILE A 55 3.69 -2.06 11.41
CA ILE A 55 2.84 -3.07 10.75
C ILE A 55 3.61 -3.72 9.60
N VAL A 56 4.26 -2.92 8.76
CA VAL A 56 5.07 -3.41 7.64
C VAL A 56 6.23 -4.29 8.13
N GLU A 57 6.91 -3.88 9.20
CA GLU A 57 8.06 -4.59 9.77
C GLU A 57 7.67 -5.92 10.42
N HIS A 58 6.63 -5.94 11.27
CA HIS A 58 6.31 -7.11 12.09
C HIS A 58 5.28 -8.05 11.46
N ARG A 59 4.35 -7.52 10.67
CA ARG A 59 3.22 -8.29 10.12
C ARG A 59 3.33 -8.48 8.61
N GLY A 60 3.95 -7.52 7.94
CA GLY A 60 3.85 -7.35 6.50
C GLY A 60 2.44 -6.97 6.08
N ILE A 61 2.32 -6.37 4.90
CA ILE A 61 1.03 -5.96 4.34
C ILE A 61 0.82 -6.71 3.02
N ASN A 62 -0.27 -7.46 2.88
CA ASN A 62 -0.57 -8.13 1.61
C ASN A 62 -1.30 -7.18 0.64
N SER A 63 -1.18 -7.45 -0.66
CA SER A 63 -1.83 -6.63 -1.68
C SER A 63 -3.36 -6.64 -1.58
N ILE A 64 -3.97 -7.70 -1.04
CA ILE A 64 -5.43 -7.78 -0.83
C ILE A 64 -5.89 -6.79 0.25
N ASP A 65 -5.14 -6.64 1.35
CA ASP A 65 -5.41 -5.72 2.44
C ASP A 65 -5.27 -4.28 1.95
N ILE A 66 -4.25 -3.99 1.15
CA ILE A 66 -4.08 -2.67 0.52
C ILE A 66 -5.29 -2.35 -0.37
N LYS A 67 -5.68 -3.29 -1.25
CA LYS A 67 -6.86 -3.14 -2.11
C LYS A 67 -8.13 -2.90 -1.30
N HIS A 68 -8.38 -3.70 -0.26
CA HIS A 68 -9.52 -3.51 0.62
C HIS A 68 -9.48 -2.16 1.33
N LYS A 69 -8.30 -1.67 1.73
CA LYS A 69 -8.16 -0.34 2.32
C LYS A 69 -8.48 0.77 1.32
N ILE A 70 -8.00 0.67 0.08
CA ILE A 70 -8.31 1.63 -1.00
C ILE A 70 -9.83 1.67 -1.26
N ILE A 71 -10.45 0.52 -1.50
CA ILE A 71 -11.88 0.42 -1.82
C ILE A 71 -12.78 1.00 -0.72
N ASN A 72 -12.37 0.84 0.54
CA ASN A 72 -13.14 1.32 1.69
C ASN A 72 -12.70 2.70 2.17
N TYR A 73 -11.68 3.30 1.56
CA TYR A 73 -11.21 4.62 1.93
C TYR A 73 -12.24 5.65 1.46
N LYS A 74 -12.83 6.36 2.43
CA LYS A 74 -13.68 7.53 2.16
C LYS A 74 -12.94 8.75 2.70
N PRO A 75 -12.61 9.74 1.84
CA PRO A 75 -11.93 10.96 2.27
C PRO A 75 -12.75 11.78 3.26
#